data_AF-A0A7G9Z039-F1
#
_entry.id   AF-A0A7G9Z039-F1
#
_cell.length_a   1.000
_cell.length_b   1.000
_cell.length_c   1.000
_cell.angle_alpha   90.00
_cell.angle_beta   90.00
_cell.angle_gamma   90.00
#
_symmetry.space_group_name_H-M   'P 1'
#
loop_
_entity.id
_entity.type
_entity.pdbx_description
1 polymer ?
#
loop_
_entity_poly.entity_id
_entity_poly.type
_entity_poly.pdbx_seq_one_letter_code
_entity_poly.pdbx_strand_id
1 'polypeptide(L)'
;MLGRVMNCLEQVFVHDGQGHPLYFQTFNGHADLGKNALRMMDKISEYLRNTTINQFTVNRILIMDAAGNGVKTLRELSDSGYYFITMLDSNQFNERKVKSVSGEKRYDYGDAHLVDCTVELEDSNDKGYIFETRAVQVSWDNGRTSILITSVPEALFPTDNVVKSYFDRWPAQELDFKDVKGGVNLHRVVGYGKKLVDNKKVLEKIELLQGQINELERELEAPLNEIRGIEKDLQSRISEERIYREKSTVVKGERKLSKLDAEILKRIQKEINSLKRKIKKIEKGHETPFRSLKKKKAELARIIDKKKIYRVDVELDQIMTCSRISFANICAYLLDECFGGEKMTLQRLFETIFDLRGKVKVENGQRNVFIERNPKQKDIMRKLGLAFSVINRMGIEDIKECVYNFELV
;
A
#
# COMPACT_ATOMS: atom_id res chain seq x y z
N MET A 1 18.51 -12.72 3.11
CA MET A 1 17.43 -12.39 4.08
C MET A 1 16.20 -13.22 3.74
N LEU A 2 16.06 -14.39 4.38
CA LEU A 2 14.84 -15.19 4.44
C LEU A 2 14.32 -15.03 5.86
N GLY A 3 13.09 -14.53 6.04
CA GLY A 3 12.49 -14.39 7.37
C GLY A 3 11.79 -13.06 7.69
N ARG A 4 11.67 -12.10 6.75
CA ARG A 4 10.82 -10.93 6.99
C ARG A 4 9.36 -11.34 6.76
N VAL A 5 8.58 -11.41 7.83
CA VAL A 5 7.11 -11.53 7.75
C VAL A 5 6.62 -10.30 7.01
N MET A 6 6.14 -10.49 5.78
CA MET A 6 5.56 -9.41 4.99
C MET A 6 4.09 -9.27 5.39
N ASN A 7 3.62 -8.03 5.53
CA ASN A 7 2.19 -7.76 5.71
C ASN A 7 1.44 -8.40 4.53
N CYS A 8 0.44 -9.24 4.83
CA CYS A 8 -0.38 -9.88 3.80
C CYS A 8 -1.41 -8.90 3.22
N LEU A 9 -1.98 -8.04 4.06
CA LEU A 9 -2.96 -7.04 3.70
C LEU A 9 -2.63 -5.71 4.37
N GLU A 10 -2.91 -4.62 3.69
CA GLU A 10 -2.81 -3.27 4.24
C GLU A 10 -4.08 -2.50 3.87
N GLN A 11 -4.64 -1.78 4.83
CA GLN A 11 -5.85 -1.00 4.63
C GLN A 11 -5.52 0.47 4.79
N VAL A 12 -5.92 1.26 3.80
CA VAL A 12 -5.79 2.72 3.84
C VAL A 12 -7.19 3.29 4.03
N PHE A 13 -7.33 4.24 4.94
CA PHE A 13 -8.59 4.90 5.26
C PHE A 13 -8.42 6.41 5.18
N VAL A 14 -9.45 7.08 4.67
CA VAL A 14 -9.59 8.53 4.64
C VAL A 14 -10.72 8.89 5.60
N HIS A 15 -10.43 9.78 6.54
CA HIS A 15 -11.39 10.27 7.51
C HIS A 15 -11.77 11.70 7.18
N ASP A 16 -12.93 12.14 7.65
CA ASP A 16 -13.23 13.56 7.73
C ASP A 16 -12.45 14.24 8.87
N GLY A 17 -12.65 15.55 9.04
CA GLY A 17 -12.00 16.31 10.11
C GLY A 17 -12.52 15.99 11.51
N GLN A 18 -13.60 15.22 11.65
CA GLN A 18 -14.17 14.79 12.93
C GLN A 18 -13.68 13.40 13.34
N GLY A 19 -13.13 12.62 12.41
CA GLY A 19 -12.64 11.27 12.66
C GLY A 19 -13.48 10.17 12.03
N HIS A 20 -14.52 10.52 11.28
CA HIS A 20 -15.39 9.52 10.65
C HIS A 20 -14.74 8.96 9.38
N PRO A 21 -14.62 7.63 9.25
CA PRO A 21 -14.09 7.01 8.04
C PRO A 21 -15.06 7.23 6.86
N LEU A 22 -14.62 7.98 5.85
CA LEU A 22 -15.38 8.31 4.64
C LEU A 22 -15.11 7.32 3.50
N TYR A 23 -13.85 6.92 3.35
CA TYR A 23 -13.43 6.05 2.27
C TYR A 23 -12.30 5.15 2.74
N PHE A 24 -12.23 3.94 2.19
CA PHE A 24 -11.16 3.02 2.52
C PHE A 24 -10.86 2.10 1.35
N GLN A 25 -9.65 1.57 1.31
CA GLN A 25 -9.25 0.58 0.33
C GLN A 25 -8.31 -0.47 0.95
N THR A 26 -8.61 -1.73 0.68
CA THR A 26 -7.77 -2.87 1.08
C THR A 26 -6.81 -3.24 -0.05
N PHE A 27 -5.53 -3.34 0.28
CA PHE A 27 -4.42 -3.68 -0.61
C PHE A 27 -3.81 -5.02 -0.20
N ASN A 28 -3.24 -5.72 -1.18
CA ASN A 28 -2.42 -6.91 -0.92
C ASN A 28 -0.95 -6.49 -0.80
N GLY A 29 -0.29 -6.88 0.29
CA GLY A 29 1.06 -6.44 0.58
C GLY A 29 1.11 -4.98 1.06
N HIS A 30 2.23 -4.33 0.78
CA HIS A 30 2.44 -2.94 1.18
C HIS A 30 1.69 -1.96 0.27
N ALA A 31 0.90 -1.07 0.87
CA ALA A 31 0.27 0.07 0.22
C ALA A 31 1.18 1.30 0.34
N ASP A 32 1.68 1.79 -0.79
CA ASP A 32 2.35 3.09 -0.83
C ASP A 32 1.32 4.18 -0.51
N LEU A 33 1.45 4.81 0.66
CA LEU A 33 0.49 5.79 1.16
C LEU A 33 0.37 6.97 0.20
N GLY A 34 1.48 7.50 -0.31
CA GLY A 34 1.48 8.65 -1.21
C GLY A 34 0.74 8.37 -2.51
N LYS A 35 1.08 7.27 -3.17
CA LYS A 35 0.44 6.89 -4.44
C LYS A 35 -1.04 6.59 -4.28
N ASN A 36 -1.41 5.90 -3.21
CA ASN A 36 -2.78 5.43 -3.02
C ASN A 36 -3.69 6.50 -2.43
N ALA A 37 -3.21 7.33 -1.49
CA ALA A 37 -4.00 8.41 -0.89
C ALA A 37 -4.50 9.39 -1.94
N LEU A 38 -3.63 9.85 -2.85
CA LEU A 38 -4.02 10.75 -3.96
C LEU A 38 -5.13 10.15 -4.82
N ARG A 39 -4.93 8.91 -5.28
CA ARG A 39 -5.93 8.21 -6.09
C ARG A 39 -7.26 8.02 -5.35
N MET A 40 -7.22 7.83 -4.03
CA MET A 40 -8.43 7.75 -3.21
C MET A 40 -9.13 9.11 -3.12
N MET A 41 -8.37 10.20 -2.97
CA MET A 41 -8.90 11.57 -2.94
C MET A 41 -9.52 11.99 -4.28
N ASP A 42 -8.90 11.61 -5.41
CA ASP A 42 -9.44 11.85 -6.75
C ASP A 42 -10.81 11.20 -6.90
N LYS A 43 -10.95 9.95 -6.46
CA LYS A 43 -12.23 9.22 -6.48
C LYS A 43 -13.29 9.87 -5.59
N ILE A 44 -12.91 10.31 -4.38
CA ILE A 44 -13.82 11.05 -3.50
C ILE A 44 -14.29 12.33 -4.21
N SER A 45 -13.38 13.03 -4.86
CA SER A 45 -13.68 14.29 -5.56
C SER A 45 -14.57 14.06 -6.79
N GLU A 46 -14.34 12.99 -7.55
CA GLU A 46 -15.21 12.56 -8.65
C GLU A 46 -16.62 12.25 -8.15
N TYR A 47 -16.74 11.48 -7.06
CA TYR A 47 -18.02 11.14 -6.47
C TYR A 47 -18.80 12.39 -6.00
N LEU A 48 -18.12 13.32 -5.33
CA LEU A 48 -18.72 14.58 -4.87
C LEU A 48 -19.14 15.47 -6.05
N ARG A 49 -18.36 15.54 -7.14
CA ARG A 49 -18.74 16.29 -8.35
C ARG A 49 -20.02 15.74 -8.98
N ASN A 50 -20.20 14.43 -8.98
CA ASN A 50 -21.36 13.78 -9.59
C ASN A 50 -22.64 13.89 -8.75
N THR A 51 -22.52 14.18 -7.45
CA THR A 51 -23.66 14.20 -6.51
C THR A 51 -24.10 15.62 -6.11
N THR A 52 -23.28 16.65 -6.34
CA THR A 52 -23.57 18.01 -5.88
C THR A 52 -24.08 18.90 -7.02
N ILE A 53 -25.32 19.39 -6.90
CA ILE A 53 -25.98 20.25 -7.91
C ILE A 53 -25.32 21.65 -7.99
N ASN A 54 -24.70 22.11 -6.89
CA ASN A 54 -23.95 23.36 -6.83
C ASN A 54 -22.44 23.08 -6.78
N GLN A 55 -21.70 23.56 -7.78
CA GLN A 55 -20.25 23.46 -7.83
C GLN A 55 -19.63 24.55 -6.92
N PHE A 56 -19.36 24.23 -5.66
CA PHE A 56 -18.50 25.05 -4.80
C PHE A 56 -17.08 24.48 -4.77
N THR A 57 -16.09 25.37 -4.85
CA THR A 57 -14.67 24.99 -4.79
C THR A 57 -14.25 24.91 -3.33
N VAL A 58 -13.80 23.72 -2.88
CA VAL A 58 -13.32 23.50 -1.51
C VAL A 58 -11.83 23.21 -1.55
N ASN A 59 -11.05 23.98 -0.81
CA ASN A 59 -9.67 23.65 -0.50
C ASN A 59 -9.64 22.52 0.53
N ARG A 60 -8.93 21.44 0.23
CA ARG A 60 -8.82 20.28 1.13
C ARG A 60 -7.38 20.13 1.59
N ILE A 61 -7.21 19.85 2.87
CA ILE A 61 -5.92 19.62 3.50
C ILE A 61 -5.86 18.15 3.93
N LEU A 62 -4.90 17.41 3.37
CA LEU A 62 -4.63 16.03 3.75
C LEU A 62 -3.64 15.99 4.92
N ILE A 63 -4.07 15.47 6.06
CA ILE A 63 -3.22 15.35 7.24
C ILE A 63 -2.75 13.89 7.34
N MET A 64 -1.44 13.69 7.25
CA MET A 64 -0.82 12.35 7.27
C MET A 64 0.10 12.22 8.47
N ASP A 65 0.37 10.99 8.91
CA ASP A 65 1.43 10.74 9.87
C ASP A 65 2.82 11.00 9.26
N ALA A 66 3.86 10.87 10.07
CA ALA A 66 5.24 11.06 9.63
C ALA A 66 5.65 10.07 8.51
N ALA A 67 5.00 8.91 8.34
CA ALA A 67 5.33 8.01 7.25
C ALA A 67 5.02 8.59 5.85
N GLY A 68 4.20 9.64 5.77
CA GLY A 68 3.88 10.39 4.55
C GLY A 68 4.89 11.48 4.15
N ASN A 69 6.03 11.61 4.84
CA ASN A 69 6.97 12.74 4.66
C ASN A 69 7.98 12.59 3.50
N GLY A 70 7.87 11.55 2.67
CA GLY A 70 8.79 11.32 1.54
C GLY A 70 8.65 12.39 0.46
N VAL A 71 9.77 13.01 0.04
CA VAL A 71 9.78 14.11 -0.96
C VAL A 71 9.02 13.77 -2.23
N LYS A 72 9.17 12.55 -2.77
CA LYS A 72 8.41 12.10 -3.93
C LYS A 72 6.89 12.22 -3.71
N THR A 73 6.39 11.78 -2.56
CA THR A 73 4.97 11.87 -2.19
C THR A 73 4.53 13.32 -2.04
N LEU A 74 5.35 14.18 -1.42
CA LEU A 74 5.05 15.60 -1.24
C LEU A 74 4.97 16.35 -2.58
N ARG A 75 5.81 15.99 -3.56
CA ARG A 75 5.76 16.50 -4.94
C ARG A 75 4.44 16.13 -5.60
N GLU A 76 4.10 14.84 -5.60
CA GLU A 76 2.84 14.34 -6.18
C GLU A 76 1.61 15.03 -5.53
N LEU A 77 1.64 15.27 -4.20
CA LEU A 77 0.60 16.01 -3.50
C LEU A 77 0.52 17.48 -3.92
N SER A 78 1.67 18.16 -4.03
CA SER A 78 1.72 19.57 -4.45
C SER A 78 1.17 19.77 -5.87
N ASP A 79 1.38 18.81 -6.76
CA ASP A 79 0.88 18.84 -8.13
C ASP A 79 -0.63 18.49 -8.25
N SER A 80 -1.23 17.91 -7.20
CA SER A 80 -2.59 17.36 -7.25
C SER A 80 -3.72 18.35 -6.91
N GLY A 81 -3.38 19.56 -6.49
CA GLY A 81 -4.34 20.58 -6.04
C GLY A 81 -4.86 20.38 -4.62
N TYR A 82 -4.38 19.35 -3.90
CA TYR A 82 -4.59 19.20 -2.47
C TYR A 82 -3.47 19.83 -1.67
N TYR A 83 -3.81 20.41 -0.53
CA TYR A 83 -2.81 20.76 0.46
C TYR A 83 -2.47 19.57 1.35
N PHE A 84 -1.32 19.59 2.01
CA PHE A 84 -0.95 18.57 2.99
C PHE A 84 -0.45 19.16 4.30
N ILE A 85 -0.54 18.38 5.38
CA ILE A 85 0.19 18.58 6.64
C ILE A 85 0.76 17.22 7.06
N THR A 86 2.06 17.16 7.33
CA THR A 86 2.72 15.97 7.90
C THR A 86 3.87 16.40 8.80
N MET A 87 4.57 15.46 9.42
CA MET A 87 5.70 15.70 10.32
C MET A 87 6.98 15.10 9.76
N LEU A 88 8.07 15.85 9.86
CA LEU A 88 9.41 15.34 9.59
C LEU A 88 9.91 14.50 10.77
N ASP A 89 10.62 13.42 10.44
CA ASP A 89 11.37 12.66 11.43
C ASP A 89 12.58 13.46 11.93
N SER A 90 13.03 13.18 13.14
CA SER A 90 14.14 13.90 13.78
C SER A 90 15.45 13.85 13.00
N ASN A 91 15.66 12.82 12.19
CA ASN A 91 16.84 12.66 11.34
C ASN A 91 16.73 13.40 9.99
N GLN A 92 15.54 13.89 9.63
CA GLN A 92 15.30 14.56 8.35
C GLN A 92 15.50 16.07 8.43
N PHE A 93 15.56 16.65 9.62
CA PHE A 93 15.75 18.09 9.81
C PHE A 93 17.14 18.44 10.34
N ASN A 94 17.67 19.55 9.84
CA ASN A 94 18.80 20.26 10.43
C ASN A 94 18.73 21.73 10.03
N GLU A 95 19.42 22.61 10.78
CA GLU A 95 19.39 24.06 10.55
C GLU A 95 19.84 24.46 9.14
N ARG A 96 20.72 23.67 8.48
CA ARG A 96 21.18 23.97 7.12
C ARG A 96 20.09 23.80 6.04
N LYS A 97 19.00 23.12 6.38
CA LYS A 97 17.84 22.96 5.49
C LYS A 97 16.86 24.12 5.60
N VAL A 98 17.02 25.00 6.58
CA VAL A 98 16.12 26.13 6.81
C VAL A 98 16.53 27.28 5.91
N LYS A 99 15.62 27.70 5.03
CA LYS A 99 15.82 28.78 4.06
C LYS A 99 15.41 30.15 4.62
N SER A 100 14.28 30.20 5.32
CA SER A 100 13.75 31.42 5.92
C SER A 100 13.01 31.09 7.20
N VAL A 101 12.94 32.06 8.13
CA VAL A 101 12.38 31.91 9.46
C VAL A 101 11.58 33.16 9.80
N SER A 102 10.39 32.97 10.37
CA SER A 102 9.52 34.03 10.91
C SER A 102 9.81 34.30 12.38
N GLY A 103 9.14 35.30 12.96
CA GLY A 103 9.24 35.56 14.40
C GLY A 103 8.68 34.40 15.23
N GLU A 104 9.35 34.12 16.35
CA GLU A 104 8.81 33.20 17.34
C GLU A 104 7.54 33.76 17.97
N LYS A 105 6.53 32.90 18.14
CA LYS A 105 5.30 33.23 18.83
C LYS A 105 4.87 32.12 19.77
N ARG A 106 4.06 32.46 20.79
CA ARG A 106 3.44 31.47 21.66
C ARG A 106 2.34 30.71 20.91
N TYR A 107 2.22 29.41 21.15
CA TYR A 107 1.15 28.59 20.59
C TYR A 107 -0.19 28.88 21.29
N ASP A 108 -1.24 29.18 20.53
CA ASP A 108 -2.54 29.56 21.08
C ASP A 108 -3.27 28.41 21.81
N TYR A 109 -2.98 27.15 21.44
CA TYR A 109 -3.70 25.98 21.93
C TYR A 109 -2.88 25.06 22.84
N GLY A 110 -1.69 25.47 23.28
CA GLY A 110 -0.87 24.64 24.16
C GLY A 110 0.48 25.22 24.55
N ASP A 111 1.22 24.42 25.32
CA ASP A 111 2.48 24.83 25.92
C ASP A 111 3.68 24.62 24.98
N ALA A 112 3.77 25.49 23.97
CA ALA A 112 4.85 25.51 22.99
C ALA A 112 5.09 26.91 22.41
N HIS A 113 6.25 27.08 21.80
CA HIS A 113 6.56 28.20 20.90
C HIS A 113 6.59 27.69 19.46
N LEU A 114 6.05 28.51 18.56
CA LEU A 114 5.94 28.21 17.14
C LEU A 114 6.84 29.15 16.35
N VAL A 115 7.51 28.57 15.37
CA VAL A 115 8.31 29.31 14.38
C VAL A 115 7.91 28.80 13.01
N ASP A 116 7.31 29.66 12.19
CA ASP A 116 7.04 29.39 10.78
C ASP A 116 8.33 29.54 9.97
N CYS A 117 8.63 28.61 9.08
CA CYS A 117 9.85 28.61 8.30
C CYS A 117 9.65 27.96 6.93
N THR A 118 10.62 28.14 6.05
CA THR A 118 10.69 27.40 4.78
C THR A 118 11.88 26.45 4.84
N VAL A 119 11.67 25.19 4.42
CA VAL A 119 12.71 24.15 4.42
C VAL A 119 12.94 23.58 3.04
N GLU A 120 14.19 23.19 2.79
CA GLU A 120 14.65 22.52 1.57
C GLU A 120 14.96 21.04 1.86
N LEU A 121 14.29 20.16 1.10
CA LEU A 121 14.42 18.70 1.22
C LEU A 121 14.94 18.13 -0.10
N GLU A 122 15.87 17.18 -0.04
CA GLU A 122 16.39 16.50 -1.24
C GLU A 122 15.64 15.18 -1.49
N ASP A 123 15.27 14.91 -2.74
CA ASP A 123 14.63 13.64 -3.11
C ASP A 123 15.67 12.51 -3.13
N SER A 124 15.48 11.50 -2.27
CA SER A 124 16.37 10.33 -2.23
C SER A 124 16.35 9.50 -3.52
N ASN A 125 15.28 9.59 -4.31
CA ASN A 125 15.15 8.86 -5.57
C ASN A 125 15.72 9.63 -6.77
N ASP A 126 15.86 10.95 -6.64
CA ASP A 126 16.31 11.86 -7.70
C ASP A 126 17.34 12.83 -7.13
N LYS A 127 18.59 12.38 -7.06
CA LYS A 127 19.69 13.12 -6.42
C LYS A 127 19.88 14.48 -7.07
N GLY A 128 19.99 15.51 -6.24
CA GLY A 128 20.09 16.91 -6.66
C GLY A 128 18.74 17.61 -6.87
N TYR A 129 17.61 16.89 -6.81
CA TYR A 129 16.30 17.53 -6.81
C TYR A 129 16.01 18.12 -5.42
N ILE A 130 15.84 19.44 -5.34
CA ILE A 130 15.47 20.16 -4.12
C ILE A 130 13.98 20.47 -4.15
N PHE A 131 13.29 20.09 -3.07
CA PHE A 131 11.89 20.38 -2.81
C PHE A 131 11.78 21.39 -1.67
N GLU A 132 11.19 22.54 -1.97
CA GLU A 132 10.96 23.62 -1.01
C GLU A 132 9.53 23.54 -0.47
N THR A 133 9.37 23.63 0.86
CA THR A 133 8.06 23.57 1.50
C THR A 133 8.01 24.39 2.79
N ARG A 134 6.81 24.87 3.15
CA ARG A 134 6.58 25.55 4.43
C ARG A 134 6.69 24.53 5.55
N ALA A 135 7.28 24.95 6.66
CA ALA A 135 7.43 24.17 7.86
C ALA A 135 7.05 24.98 9.09
N VAL A 136 6.63 24.29 10.14
CA VAL A 136 6.37 24.86 11.45
C VAL A 136 7.20 24.10 12.45
N GLN A 137 8.19 24.78 13.01
CA GLN A 137 8.94 24.28 14.15
C GLN A 137 8.14 24.54 15.43
N VAL A 138 7.87 23.47 16.17
CA VAL A 138 7.15 23.46 17.43
C VAL A 138 8.15 23.14 18.53
N SER A 139 8.49 24.15 19.34
CA SER A 139 9.36 24.03 20.50
C SER A 139 8.49 23.88 21.75
N TRP A 140 8.30 22.64 22.20
CA TRP A 140 7.50 22.32 23.38
C TRP A 140 8.21 22.75 24.66
N ASP A 141 7.46 23.21 25.65
CA ASP A 141 8.01 23.64 26.94
C ASP A 141 8.70 22.49 27.71
N ASN A 142 8.40 21.24 27.36
CA ASN A 142 9.07 20.05 27.88
C ASN A 142 10.44 19.76 27.24
N GLY A 143 10.93 20.64 26.38
CA GLY A 143 12.23 20.53 25.69
C GLY A 143 12.22 19.67 24.43
N ARG A 144 11.07 19.14 23.99
CA ARG A 144 10.95 18.45 22.70
C ARG A 144 10.78 19.45 21.57
N THR A 145 11.26 19.08 20.40
CA THR A 145 11.03 19.84 19.17
C THR A 145 10.36 18.93 18.15
N SER A 146 9.35 19.45 17.46
CA SER A 146 8.65 18.76 16.38
C SER A 146 8.60 19.68 15.18
N ILE A 147 8.61 19.11 13.97
CA ILE A 147 8.69 19.91 12.74
C ILE A 147 7.62 19.41 11.81
N LEU A 148 6.59 20.22 11.65
CA LEU A 148 5.51 19.96 10.72
C LEU A 148 5.89 20.58 9.38
N ILE A 149 5.52 19.93 8.29
CA ILE A 149 5.64 20.48 6.94
C ILE A 149 4.27 20.54 6.29
N THR A 150 4.07 21.56 5.46
CA THR A 150 2.79 21.82 4.83
C THR A 150 2.96 22.56 3.51
N SER A 151 2.07 22.29 2.56
CA SER A 151 1.90 23.13 1.37
C SER A 151 0.86 24.25 1.57
N VAL A 152 0.17 24.30 2.71
CA VAL A 152 -0.86 25.30 2.95
C VAL A 152 -0.20 26.67 3.21
N PRO A 153 -0.55 27.74 2.48
CA PRO A 153 -0.04 29.09 2.74
C PRO A 153 -0.52 29.64 4.09
N GLU A 154 0.31 30.44 4.74
CA GLU A 154 -0.03 31.08 6.03
C GLU A 154 -1.28 31.98 5.94
N ALA A 155 -1.43 32.68 4.81
CA ALA A 155 -2.60 33.53 4.55
C ALA A 155 -3.92 32.75 4.49
N LEU A 156 -3.88 31.46 4.15
CA LEU A 156 -5.07 30.59 4.10
C LEU A 156 -5.26 29.81 5.40
N PHE A 157 -4.15 29.40 6.03
CA PHE A 157 -4.19 28.57 7.23
C PHE A 157 -3.05 28.96 8.19
N PRO A 158 -3.40 29.63 9.31
CA PRO A 158 -2.43 30.08 10.30
C PRO A 158 -1.60 28.96 10.90
N THR A 159 -0.38 29.30 11.33
CA THR A 159 0.59 28.38 11.95
C THR A 159 -0.03 27.57 13.10
N ASP A 160 -0.83 28.19 13.97
CA ASP A 160 -1.49 27.54 15.10
C ASP A 160 -2.46 26.45 14.64
N ASN A 161 -3.20 26.72 13.56
CA ASN A 161 -4.16 25.76 13.01
C ASN A 161 -3.43 24.59 12.34
N VAL A 162 -2.28 24.81 11.69
CA VAL A 162 -1.44 23.71 11.16
C VAL A 162 -1.06 22.74 12.28
N VAL A 163 -0.56 23.28 13.39
CA VAL A 163 -0.15 22.49 14.57
C VAL A 163 -1.36 21.78 15.18
N LYS A 164 -2.44 22.53 15.46
CA LYS A 164 -3.66 21.99 16.06
C LYS A 164 -4.22 20.85 15.22
N SER A 165 -4.40 21.06 13.91
CA SER A 165 -4.95 20.04 13.03
C SER A 165 -4.09 18.78 12.95
N TYR A 166 -2.76 18.91 12.94
CA TYR A 166 -1.90 17.72 12.95
C TYR A 166 -2.06 16.90 14.24
N PHE A 167 -2.10 17.55 15.41
CA PHE A 167 -2.21 16.84 16.69
C PHE A 167 -3.62 16.36 16.99
N ASP A 168 -4.65 17.08 16.55
CA ASP A 168 -6.06 16.65 16.62
C ASP A 168 -6.34 15.45 15.71
N ARG A 169 -5.50 15.18 14.70
CA ARG A 169 -5.58 13.95 13.91
C ARG A 169 -5.51 12.71 14.81
N TRP A 170 -4.69 12.70 15.85
CA TRP A 170 -4.53 11.50 16.69
C TRP A 170 -5.84 11.11 17.41
N PRO A 171 -6.52 11.98 18.17
CA PRO A 171 -7.81 11.65 18.77
C PRO A 171 -8.88 11.39 17.70
N ALA A 172 -8.93 12.14 16.60
CA ALA A 172 -9.92 11.92 15.54
C ALA A 172 -9.70 10.60 14.77
N GLN A 173 -8.46 10.13 14.66
CA GLN A 173 -8.17 8.93 13.89
C GLN A 173 -7.98 7.71 14.79
N GLU A 174 -6.98 7.71 15.66
CA GLU A 174 -6.56 6.50 16.39
C GLU A 174 -7.52 6.11 17.52
N LEU A 175 -8.14 7.09 18.19
CA LEU A 175 -9.10 6.79 19.26
C LEU A 175 -10.38 6.19 18.67
N ASP A 176 -10.91 6.81 17.60
CA ASP A 176 -12.09 6.32 16.89
C ASP A 176 -11.80 4.97 16.24
N PHE A 177 -10.63 4.79 15.62
CA PHE A 177 -10.21 3.47 15.13
C PHE A 177 -10.14 2.42 16.22
N LYS A 178 -9.66 2.77 17.42
CA LYS A 178 -9.59 1.82 18.53
C LYS A 178 -11.00 1.38 18.94
N ASP A 179 -11.95 2.30 18.98
CA ASP A 179 -13.34 1.98 19.30
C ASP A 179 -13.98 1.11 18.21
N VAL A 180 -13.85 1.49 16.94
CA VAL A 180 -14.37 0.73 15.78
C VAL A 180 -13.70 -0.64 15.68
N LYS A 181 -12.40 -0.76 15.99
CA LYS A 181 -11.69 -2.06 16.04
C LYS A 181 -12.28 -3.00 17.08
N GLY A 182 -12.68 -2.50 18.24
CA GLY A 182 -13.31 -3.29 19.31
C GLY A 182 -14.78 -3.58 19.04
N GLY A 183 -15.56 -2.55 18.70
CA GLY A 183 -17.01 -2.63 18.57
C GLY A 183 -17.50 -3.41 17.34
N VAL A 184 -16.87 -3.21 16.17
CA VAL A 184 -17.29 -3.88 14.92
C VAL A 184 -16.26 -4.85 14.37
N ASN A 185 -15.23 -5.18 15.17
CA ASN A 185 -14.14 -6.09 14.78
C ASN A 185 -13.48 -5.68 13.46
N LEU A 186 -13.21 -4.39 13.27
CA LEU A 186 -12.63 -3.87 12.02
C LEU A 186 -11.32 -4.59 11.62
N HIS A 187 -10.53 -5.00 12.61
CA HIS A 187 -9.27 -5.73 12.44
C HIS A 187 -9.43 -7.17 11.92
N ARG A 188 -10.65 -7.73 11.90
CA ARG A 188 -10.88 -9.12 11.51
C ARG A 188 -10.91 -9.27 10.00
N VAL A 189 -9.90 -9.97 9.47
CA VAL A 189 -9.85 -10.41 8.07
C VAL A 189 -10.90 -11.49 7.82
N VAL A 190 -11.67 -11.33 6.74
CA VAL A 190 -12.75 -12.22 6.29
C VAL A 190 -12.42 -12.86 4.95
N GLY A 191 -11.60 -12.21 4.10
CA GLY A 191 -11.14 -12.75 2.83
C GLY A 191 -10.19 -13.93 3.01
N TYR A 192 -10.68 -15.14 2.75
CA TYR A 192 -9.85 -16.34 2.66
C TYR A 192 -9.78 -16.79 1.20
N GLY A 193 -8.84 -16.23 0.45
CA GLY A 193 -8.62 -16.61 -0.94
C GLY A 193 -7.29 -16.11 -1.49
N LYS A 194 -6.62 -16.94 -2.28
CA LYS A 194 -5.49 -16.53 -3.12
C LYS A 194 -5.90 -16.71 -4.58
N LYS A 195 -5.94 -15.61 -5.34
CA LYS A 195 -6.15 -15.62 -6.79
C LYS A 195 -4.79 -15.71 -7.48
N LEU A 196 -4.61 -16.68 -8.38
CA LEU A 196 -3.42 -16.74 -9.23
C LEU A 196 -3.56 -15.67 -10.31
N VAL A 197 -2.69 -14.66 -10.29
CA VAL A 197 -2.74 -13.52 -11.22
C VAL A 197 -1.42 -13.36 -11.96
N ASP A 198 -1.49 -12.76 -13.13
CA ASP A 198 -0.30 -12.44 -13.91
C ASP A 198 0.50 -11.32 -13.25
N ASN A 199 1.80 -11.55 -13.13
CA ASN A 199 2.74 -10.57 -12.61
C ASN A 199 3.18 -9.64 -13.75
N LYS A 200 2.42 -8.58 -13.98
CA LYS A 200 2.67 -7.60 -15.06
C LYS A 200 4.11 -7.11 -15.11
N LYS A 201 4.71 -6.79 -13.96
CA LYS A 201 6.12 -6.35 -13.88
C LYS A 201 7.10 -7.41 -14.37
N VAL A 202 6.84 -8.69 -14.06
CA VAL A 202 7.67 -9.80 -14.54
C VAL A 202 7.43 -10.04 -16.03
N LEU A 203 6.19 -9.92 -16.51
CA LEU A 203 5.88 -10.03 -17.94
C LEU A 203 6.58 -8.93 -18.76
N GLU A 204 6.47 -7.66 -18.35
CA GLU A 204 7.16 -6.52 -18.97
C GLU A 204 8.69 -6.73 -18.96
N LYS A 205 9.24 -7.23 -17.85
CA LYS A 205 10.66 -7.54 -17.75
C LYS A 205 11.08 -8.71 -18.65
N ILE A 206 10.23 -9.72 -18.81
CA ILE A 206 10.46 -10.85 -19.73
C ILE A 206 10.48 -10.32 -21.17
N GLU A 207 9.51 -9.50 -21.56
CA GLU A 207 9.45 -8.89 -22.90
C GLU A 207 10.70 -8.05 -23.18
N LEU A 208 11.10 -7.19 -22.24
CA LEU A 208 12.32 -6.38 -22.36
C LEU A 208 13.58 -7.25 -22.51
N LEU A 209 13.73 -8.29 -21.68
CA LEU A 209 14.87 -9.20 -21.78
C LEU A 209 14.88 -9.99 -23.08
N GLN A 210 13.70 -10.42 -23.57
CA GLN A 210 13.57 -11.11 -24.85
C GLN A 210 13.96 -10.19 -26.02
N GLY A 211 13.51 -8.93 -26.01
CA GLY A 211 13.91 -7.92 -27.00
C GLY A 211 15.43 -7.73 -27.04
N GLN A 212 16.03 -7.51 -25.87
CA GLN A 212 17.48 -7.34 -25.74
C GLN A 212 18.29 -8.59 -26.11
N ILE A 213 17.76 -9.79 -25.83
CA ILE A 213 18.39 -11.05 -26.26
C ILE A 213 18.33 -11.15 -27.79
N ASN A 214 17.18 -10.85 -28.41
CA ASN A 214 17.03 -10.90 -29.86
C ASN A 214 17.98 -9.93 -30.58
N GLU A 215 18.16 -8.72 -30.04
CA GLU A 215 19.12 -7.74 -30.57
C GLU A 215 20.56 -8.27 -30.49
N LEU A 216 20.97 -8.81 -29.33
CA LEU A 216 22.30 -9.39 -29.15
C LEU A 216 22.51 -10.65 -30.01
N GLU A 217 21.47 -11.46 -30.23
CA GLU A 217 21.56 -12.62 -31.12
C GLU A 217 21.69 -12.22 -32.59
N ARG A 218 21.08 -11.10 -33.01
CA ARG A 218 21.30 -10.52 -34.34
C ARG A 218 22.71 -9.96 -34.49
N GLU A 219 23.20 -9.21 -33.50
CA GLU A 219 24.58 -8.70 -33.48
C GLU A 219 25.60 -9.83 -33.56
N LEU A 220 25.32 -10.94 -32.86
CA LEU A 220 26.18 -12.12 -32.79
C LEU A 220 25.80 -13.21 -33.80
N GLU A 221 24.99 -12.93 -34.82
CA GLU A 221 24.46 -13.96 -35.72
C GLU A 221 25.57 -14.76 -36.41
N ALA A 222 26.55 -14.07 -36.99
CA ALA A 222 27.70 -14.68 -37.65
C ALA A 222 28.56 -15.54 -36.68
N PRO A 223 29.06 -15.02 -35.54
CA PRO A 223 29.83 -15.82 -34.60
C PRO A 223 29.01 -16.95 -33.95
N LEU A 224 27.70 -16.77 -33.71
CA LEU A 224 26.83 -17.83 -33.21
C LEU A 224 26.65 -18.96 -34.23
N ASN A 225 26.50 -18.63 -35.51
CA ASN A 225 26.41 -19.64 -36.58
C ASN A 225 27.72 -20.41 -36.75
N GLU A 226 28.87 -19.73 -36.66
CA GLU A 226 30.19 -20.37 -36.67
C GLU A 226 30.35 -21.32 -35.48
N ILE A 227 29.99 -20.88 -34.27
CA ILE A 227 29.98 -21.72 -33.07
C ILE A 227 29.05 -22.92 -33.25
N ARG A 228 27.82 -22.74 -33.77
CA ARG A 228 26.88 -23.86 -34.04
C ARG A 228 27.46 -24.89 -35.00
N GLY A 229 28.20 -24.45 -36.02
CA GLY A 229 28.92 -25.35 -36.93
C GLY A 229 29.97 -26.19 -36.19
N ILE A 230 30.81 -25.54 -35.39
CA ILE A 230 31.83 -26.20 -34.58
C ILE A 230 31.20 -27.12 -33.51
N GLU A 231 30.07 -26.74 -32.94
CA GLU A 231 29.32 -27.55 -31.96
C GLU A 231 28.76 -28.84 -32.57
N LYS A 232 28.31 -28.82 -33.83
CA LYS A 232 27.90 -30.04 -34.56
C LYS A 232 29.06 -31.01 -34.72
N ASP A 233 30.21 -30.52 -35.17
CA ASP A 233 31.43 -31.32 -35.30
C ASP A 233 31.89 -31.84 -33.93
N LEU A 234 31.81 -31.00 -32.90
CA LEU A 234 32.13 -31.37 -31.52
C LEU A 234 31.23 -32.49 -31.00
N GLN A 235 29.91 -32.44 -31.27
CA GLN A 235 28.97 -33.50 -30.89
C GLN A 235 29.24 -34.82 -31.61
N SER A 236 29.58 -34.77 -32.90
CA SER A 236 30.00 -35.96 -33.66
C SER A 236 31.23 -36.60 -33.01
N ARG A 237 32.26 -35.81 -32.69
CA ARG A 237 33.49 -36.30 -32.04
C ARG A 237 33.27 -36.79 -30.61
N ILE A 238 32.39 -36.16 -29.84
CA ILE A 238 31.99 -36.65 -28.50
C ILE A 238 31.26 -38.00 -28.62
N SER A 239 30.43 -38.17 -29.65
CA SER A 239 29.72 -39.43 -29.90
C SER A 239 30.70 -40.54 -30.30
N GLU A 240 31.68 -40.25 -31.16
CA GLU A 240 32.80 -41.16 -31.46
C GLU A 240 33.60 -41.49 -30.19
N GLU A 241 33.89 -40.51 -29.33
CA GLU A 241 34.59 -40.74 -28.07
C GLU A 241 33.84 -41.74 -27.17
N ARG A 242 32.50 -41.66 -27.11
CA ARG A 242 31.67 -42.57 -26.29
C ARG A 242 31.86 -44.03 -26.70
N ILE A 243 31.95 -44.33 -28.00
CA ILE A 243 32.15 -45.70 -28.52
C ILE A 243 33.45 -46.31 -27.98
N TYR A 244 34.55 -45.56 -28.02
CA TYR A 244 35.84 -46.04 -27.49
C TYR A 244 35.89 -46.06 -25.97
N ARG A 245 35.08 -45.23 -25.29
CA ARG A 245 34.92 -45.30 -23.84
C ARG A 245 34.14 -46.53 -23.40
N GLU A 246 33.14 -46.98 -24.16
CA GLU A 246 32.39 -48.21 -23.90
C GLU A 246 33.22 -49.48 -24.10
N LYS A 247 34.13 -49.49 -25.08
CA LYS A 247 35.10 -50.58 -25.30
C LYS A 247 36.16 -50.72 -24.19
N SER A 248 36.22 -49.76 -23.27
CA SER A 248 37.25 -49.71 -22.23
C SER A 248 36.78 -50.30 -20.92
N THR A 249 37.71 -50.90 -20.17
CA THR A 249 37.48 -51.32 -18.79
C THR A 249 38.32 -50.47 -17.85
N VAL A 250 37.73 -49.95 -16.77
CA VAL A 250 38.47 -49.19 -15.76
C VAL A 250 38.82 -50.13 -14.61
N VAL A 251 40.13 -50.33 -14.38
CA VAL A 251 40.63 -51.17 -13.27
C VAL A 251 41.54 -50.31 -12.41
N LYS A 252 41.23 -50.17 -11.12
CA LYS A 252 41.96 -49.32 -10.15
C LYS A 252 42.14 -47.86 -10.62
N GLY A 253 41.13 -47.29 -11.27
CA GLY A 253 41.15 -45.90 -11.75
C GLY A 253 41.84 -45.68 -13.09
N GLU A 254 42.51 -46.70 -13.64
CA GLU A 254 43.15 -46.63 -14.94
C GLU A 254 42.30 -47.29 -16.02
N ARG A 255 42.20 -46.62 -17.17
CA ARG A 255 41.45 -47.12 -18.32
C ARG A 255 42.32 -48.10 -19.10
N LYS A 256 41.93 -49.38 -19.12
CA LYS A 256 42.54 -50.42 -19.94
C LYS A 256 41.83 -50.49 -21.30
N LEU A 257 42.63 -50.41 -22.36
CA LEU A 257 42.19 -50.46 -23.75
C LEU A 257 43.29 -51.15 -24.58
N SER A 258 42.93 -51.66 -25.75
CA SER A 258 43.95 -52.08 -26.72
C SER A 258 44.85 -50.89 -27.08
N LYS A 259 46.13 -51.14 -27.40
CA LYS A 259 47.07 -50.06 -27.76
C LYS A 259 46.54 -49.20 -28.92
N LEU A 260 45.92 -49.86 -29.92
CA LEU A 260 45.34 -49.21 -31.10
C LEU A 260 44.17 -48.29 -30.72
N ASP A 261 43.22 -48.79 -29.95
CA ASP A 261 42.05 -48.00 -29.51
C ASP A 261 42.46 -46.85 -28.57
N ALA A 262 43.51 -47.03 -27.77
CA ALA A 262 44.03 -46.01 -26.86
C ALA A 262 44.62 -44.81 -27.63
N GLU A 263 45.33 -45.08 -28.72
CA GLU A 263 45.84 -44.04 -29.62
C GLU A 263 44.71 -43.29 -30.32
N ILE A 264 43.68 -44.01 -30.79
CA ILE A 264 42.50 -43.42 -31.43
C ILE A 264 41.74 -42.53 -30.44
N LEU A 265 41.49 -42.99 -29.21
CA LEU A 265 40.83 -42.20 -28.17
C LEU A 265 41.61 -40.92 -27.85
N LYS A 266 42.95 -41.01 -27.76
CA LYS A 266 43.82 -39.86 -27.50
C LYS A 266 43.77 -38.83 -28.64
N ARG A 267 43.65 -39.29 -29.89
CA ARG A 267 43.47 -38.42 -31.06
C ARG A 267 42.13 -37.71 -31.02
N ILE A 268 41.03 -38.42 -30.77
CA ILE A 268 39.68 -37.84 -30.66
C ILE A 268 39.63 -36.79 -29.54
N GLN A 269 40.25 -37.06 -28.38
CA GLN A 269 40.34 -36.10 -27.28
C GLN A 269 41.12 -34.84 -27.64
N LYS A 270 42.21 -34.95 -28.42
CA LYS A 270 42.93 -33.78 -28.95
C LYS A 270 42.05 -32.97 -29.90
N GLU A 271 41.30 -33.63 -30.78
CA GLU A 271 40.36 -32.99 -31.71
C GLU A 271 39.24 -32.25 -30.94
N ILE A 272 38.61 -32.89 -29.95
CA ILE A 272 37.62 -32.27 -29.05
C ILE A 272 38.19 -31.03 -28.36
N ASN A 273 39.40 -31.11 -27.81
CA ASN A 273 40.05 -29.98 -27.13
C ASN A 273 40.38 -28.84 -28.10
N SER A 274 40.75 -29.15 -29.34
CA SER A 274 40.98 -28.16 -30.39
C SER A 274 39.69 -27.42 -30.74
N LEU A 275 38.57 -28.14 -30.95
CA LEU A 275 37.26 -27.54 -31.22
C LEU A 275 36.78 -26.66 -30.06
N LYS A 276 36.93 -27.11 -28.80
CA LYS A 276 36.63 -26.28 -27.61
C LYS A 276 37.45 -25.00 -27.56
N ARG A 277 38.74 -25.04 -27.93
CA ARG A 277 39.61 -23.85 -28.00
C ARG A 277 39.17 -22.89 -29.11
N LYS A 278 38.73 -23.40 -30.25
CA LYS A 278 38.18 -22.58 -31.35
C LYS A 278 36.93 -21.82 -30.90
N ILE A 279 35.98 -22.49 -30.25
CA ILE A 279 34.78 -21.85 -29.68
C ILE A 279 35.19 -20.71 -28.73
N LYS A 280 36.10 -20.99 -27.78
CA LYS A 280 36.56 -19.97 -26.81
C LYS A 280 37.26 -18.79 -27.48
N LYS A 281 37.94 -19.01 -28.61
CA LYS A 281 38.60 -17.93 -29.38
C LYS A 281 37.57 -17.01 -30.02
N ILE A 282 36.49 -17.58 -30.58
CA ILE A 282 35.38 -16.81 -31.15
C ILE A 282 34.67 -16.01 -30.07
N GLU A 283 34.37 -16.64 -28.91
CA GLU A 283 33.77 -15.95 -27.77
C GLU A 283 34.63 -14.78 -27.26
N LYS A 284 35.97 -14.94 -27.23
CA LYS A 284 36.90 -13.89 -26.81
C LYS A 284 36.93 -12.71 -27.80
N GLY A 285 36.68 -12.95 -29.08
CA GLY A 285 36.55 -11.90 -30.10
C GLY A 285 35.37 -10.97 -29.86
N HIS A 286 34.32 -11.46 -29.18
CA HIS A 286 33.11 -10.71 -28.85
C HIS A 286 32.75 -10.84 -27.36
N GLU A 287 33.74 -10.68 -26.48
CA GLU A 287 33.61 -11.01 -25.05
C GLU A 287 32.46 -10.26 -24.36
N THR A 288 32.32 -8.96 -24.62
CA THR A 288 31.31 -8.10 -23.97
C THR A 288 29.89 -8.49 -24.38
N PRO A 289 29.55 -8.60 -25.68
CA PRO A 289 28.23 -9.07 -26.12
C PRO A 289 27.90 -10.49 -25.64
N PHE A 290 28.83 -11.45 -25.72
CA PHE A 290 28.59 -12.82 -25.24
C PHE A 290 28.35 -12.88 -23.73
N ARG A 291 29.11 -12.12 -22.94
CA ARG A 291 28.91 -12.04 -21.49
C ARG A 291 27.55 -11.42 -21.15
N SER A 292 27.14 -10.39 -21.87
CA SER A 292 25.82 -9.76 -21.74
C SER A 292 24.70 -10.73 -22.09
N LEU A 293 24.80 -11.42 -23.23
CA LEU A 293 23.85 -12.42 -23.70
C LEU A 293 23.67 -13.55 -22.67
N LYS A 294 24.76 -14.10 -22.15
CA LYS A 294 24.74 -15.17 -21.13
C LYS A 294 24.07 -14.70 -19.85
N LYS A 295 24.37 -13.48 -19.39
CA LYS A 295 23.76 -12.89 -18.19
C LYS A 295 22.24 -12.71 -18.38
N LYS A 296 21.81 -12.15 -19.51
CA LYS A 296 20.39 -11.91 -19.81
C LYS A 296 19.61 -13.22 -19.99
N LYS A 297 20.18 -14.23 -20.66
CA LYS A 297 19.58 -15.57 -20.78
C LYS A 297 19.41 -16.25 -19.42
N ALA A 298 20.43 -16.16 -18.55
CA ALA A 298 20.34 -16.69 -17.19
C ALA A 298 19.29 -15.96 -16.34
N GLU A 299 19.19 -14.63 -16.49
CA GLU A 299 18.16 -13.84 -15.82
C GLU A 299 16.75 -14.20 -16.32
N LEU A 300 16.56 -14.34 -17.64
CA LEU A 300 15.31 -14.76 -18.24
C LEU A 300 14.87 -16.13 -17.72
N ALA A 301 15.77 -17.12 -17.74
CA ALA A 301 15.51 -18.46 -17.22
C ALA A 301 15.10 -18.44 -15.72
N ARG A 302 15.67 -17.52 -14.93
CA ARG A 302 15.32 -17.37 -13.50
C ARG A 302 13.92 -16.81 -13.27
N ILE A 303 13.41 -15.99 -14.19
CA ILE A 303 12.13 -15.27 -14.01
C ILE A 303 10.98 -15.83 -14.84
N ILE A 304 11.25 -16.67 -15.84
CA ILE A 304 10.25 -17.15 -16.80
C ILE A 304 9.12 -17.96 -16.15
N ASP A 305 9.42 -18.68 -15.06
CA ASP A 305 8.44 -19.45 -14.29
C ASP A 305 7.68 -18.59 -13.26
N LYS A 306 8.07 -17.32 -13.10
CA LYS A 306 7.48 -16.37 -12.15
C LYS A 306 6.44 -15.45 -12.79
N LYS A 307 5.92 -15.83 -13.97
CA LYS A 307 4.89 -15.10 -14.70
C LYS A 307 3.60 -14.94 -13.89
N LYS A 308 3.32 -15.89 -13.00
CA LYS A 308 2.14 -15.89 -12.14
C LYS A 308 2.52 -15.77 -10.68
N ILE A 309 1.73 -15.01 -9.92
CA ILE A 309 1.86 -14.86 -8.48
C ILE A 309 0.50 -15.08 -7.83
N TYR A 310 0.51 -15.60 -6.60
CA TYR A 310 -0.69 -15.64 -5.78
C TYR A 310 -0.93 -14.26 -5.16
N ARG A 311 -2.08 -13.65 -5.45
CA ARG A 311 -2.54 -12.42 -4.84
C ARG A 311 -3.66 -12.73 -3.85
N VAL A 312 -3.62 -12.16 -2.65
CA VAL A 312 -4.74 -12.29 -1.70
C VAL A 312 -5.97 -11.62 -2.30
N ASP A 313 -7.11 -12.30 -2.21
CA ASP A 313 -8.40 -11.76 -2.63
C ASP A 313 -8.93 -10.80 -1.57
N VAL A 314 -8.97 -9.51 -1.92
CA VAL A 314 -9.35 -8.42 -1.00
C VAL A 314 -10.82 -8.05 -1.12
N GLU A 315 -11.56 -8.66 -2.05
CA GLU A 315 -12.92 -8.26 -2.38
C GLU A 315 -13.89 -8.46 -1.21
N LEU A 316 -13.86 -9.66 -0.61
CA LEU A 316 -14.69 -9.96 0.55
C LEU A 316 -14.32 -9.09 1.76
N ASP A 317 -13.02 -8.84 1.98
CA ASP A 317 -12.57 -7.90 3.01
C ASP A 317 -13.08 -6.49 2.77
N GLN A 318 -13.07 -6.04 1.52
CA GLN A 318 -13.60 -4.73 1.14
C GLN A 318 -15.10 -4.64 1.41
N ILE A 319 -15.89 -5.63 1.01
CA ILE A 319 -17.35 -5.66 1.25
C ILE A 319 -17.64 -5.64 2.75
N MET A 320 -16.99 -6.52 3.51
CA MET A 320 -17.23 -6.62 4.95
C MET A 320 -16.78 -5.38 5.71
N THR A 321 -15.66 -4.78 5.32
CA THR A 321 -15.17 -3.53 5.90
C THR A 321 -16.13 -2.38 5.60
N CYS A 322 -16.73 -2.35 4.39
CA CYS A 322 -17.76 -1.37 4.03
C CYS A 322 -18.95 -1.45 4.99
N SER A 323 -19.50 -2.66 5.20
CA SER A 323 -20.63 -2.85 6.12
C SER A 323 -20.30 -2.44 7.56
N ARG A 324 -19.09 -2.76 8.04
CA ARG A 324 -18.63 -2.38 9.39
C ARG A 324 -18.52 -0.87 9.57
N ILE A 325 -17.90 -0.19 8.61
CA ILE A 325 -17.76 1.27 8.62
C ILE A 325 -19.13 1.95 8.52
N SER A 326 -19.98 1.51 7.59
CA SER A 326 -21.33 2.07 7.45
C SER A 326 -22.12 1.95 8.75
N PHE A 327 -22.03 0.82 9.44
CA PHE A 327 -22.66 0.65 10.74
C PHE A 327 -22.07 1.59 11.81
N ALA A 328 -20.75 1.72 11.87
CA ALA A 328 -20.08 2.64 12.78
C ALA A 328 -20.51 4.10 12.54
N ASN A 329 -20.58 4.53 11.27
CA ASN A 329 -21.02 5.86 10.88
C ASN A 329 -22.50 6.10 11.21
N ILE A 330 -23.38 5.09 11.04
CA ILE A 330 -24.78 5.18 11.48
C ILE A 330 -24.85 5.35 13.00
N CYS A 331 -24.02 4.65 13.76
CA CYS A 331 -23.97 4.80 15.22
C CYS A 331 -23.47 6.19 15.64
N ALA A 332 -22.45 6.72 14.95
CA ALA A 332 -21.98 8.08 15.17
C ALA A 332 -23.09 9.10 14.89
N TYR A 333 -23.76 8.98 13.74
CA TYR A 333 -24.93 9.81 13.38
C TYR A 333 -26.05 9.71 14.42
N LEU A 334 -26.36 8.51 14.91
CA LEU A 334 -27.34 8.30 15.96
C LEU A 334 -26.96 9.07 17.24
N LEU A 335 -25.70 9.02 17.64
CA LEU A 335 -25.23 9.70 18.85
C LEU A 335 -25.24 11.22 18.72
N ASP A 336 -24.84 11.73 17.56
CA ASP A 336 -24.79 13.17 17.30
C ASP A 336 -26.20 13.76 17.14
N GLU A 337 -27.01 13.21 16.24
CA GLU A 337 -28.29 13.80 15.86
C GLU A 337 -29.43 13.38 16.79
N CYS A 338 -29.45 12.13 17.28
CA CYS A 338 -30.56 11.65 18.09
C CYS A 338 -30.28 11.73 19.60
N PHE A 339 -29.03 11.58 20.03
CA PHE A 339 -28.63 11.71 21.44
C PHE A 339 -28.06 13.08 21.81
N GLY A 340 -28.00 14.02 20.87
CA GLY A 340 -27.56 15.39 21.12
C GLY A 340 -26.06 15.51 21.38
N GLY A 341 -25.24 14.78 20.62
CA GLY A 341 -23.78 14.80 20.73
C GLY A 341 -23.23 14.00 21.92
N GLU A 342 -23.95 12.95 22.34
CA GLU A 342 -23.51 12.12 23.46
C GLU A 342 -22.25 11.32 23.07
N LYS A 343 -21.19 11.44 23.88
CA LYS A 343 -19.97 10.67 23.67
C LYS A 343 -20.09 9.28 24.28
N MET A 344 -20.32 8.27 23.45
CA MET A 344 -20.40 6.88 23.86
C MET A 344 -19.64 5.96 22.91
N THR A 345 -18.90 5.00 23.46
CA THR A 345 -18.23 3.96 22.67
C THR A 345 -19.25 3.02 22.04
N LEU A 346 -18.92 2.43 20.89
CA LEU A 346 -19.75 1.42 20.24
C LEU A 346 -20.07 0.25 21.18
N GLN A 347 -19.09 -0.21 21.97
CA GLN A 347 -19.31 -1.28 22.94
C GLN A 347 -20.40 -0.90 23.96
N ARG A 348 -20.35 0.31 24.50
CA ARG A 348 -21.35 0.77 25.46
C ARG A 348 -22.72 0.95 24.79
N LEU A 349 -22.77 1.36 23.52
CA LEU A 349 -24.01 1.40 22.74
C LEU A 349 -24.65 0.01 22.61
N PHE A 350 -23.84 -1.03 22.34
CA PHE A 350 -24.31 -2.42 22.34
C PHE A 350 -24.89 -2.82 23.70
N GLU A 351 -24.09 -2.72 24.75
CA GLU A 351 -24.45 -3.21 26.09
C GLU A 351 -25.64 -2.47 26.73
N THR A 352 -25.88 -1.20 26.34
CA THR A 352 -26.88 -0.35 26.98
C THR A 352 -28.14 -0.13 26.16
N ILE A 353 -28.05 -0.18 24.83
CA ILE A 353 -29.16 0.12 23.92
C ILE A 353 -29.48 -1.07 23.03
N PHE A 354 -28.51 -1.62 22.29
CA PHE A 354 -28.82 -2.67 21.31
C PHE A 354 -29.17 -4.02 21.93
N ASP A 355 -28.69 -4.30 23.15
CA ASP A 355 -29.03 -5.51 23.90
C ASP A 355 -30.37 -5.39 24.67
N LEU A 356 -31.06 -4.25 24.56
CA LEU A 356 -32.38 -4.10 25.15
C LEU A 356 -33.40 -5.03 24.46
N ARG A 357 -34.26 -5.62 25.28
CA ARG A 357 -35.35 -6.46 24.79
C ARG A 357 -36.45 -5.59 24.22
N GLY A 358 -37.17 -6.13 23.25
CA GLY A 358 -38.31 -5.43 22.68
C GLY A 358 -39.25 -6.35 21.92
N LYS A 359 -40.37 -5.77 21.49
CA LYS A 359 -41.40 -6.43 20.67
C LYS A 359 -41.73 -5.54 19.50
N VAL A 360 -41.98 -6.16 18.35
CA VAL A 360 -42.41 -5.46 17.14
C VAL A 360 -43.84 -5.85 16.83
N LYS A 361 -44.70 -4.86 16.59
CA LYS A 361 -46.05 -5.06 16.05
C LYS A 361 -46.15 -4.34 14.71
N VAL A 362 -46.74 -5.01 13.73
CA VAL A 362 -46.98 -4.45 12.40
C VAL A 362 -48.47 -4.36 12.17
N GLU A 363 -48.99 -3.14 12.06
CA GLU A 363 -50.41 -2.87 11.89
C GLU A 363 -50.57 -1.69 10.92
N ASN A 364 -51.47 -1.82 9.94
CA ASN A 364 -51.85 -0.73 9.02
C ASN A 364 -50.67 0.03 8.36
N GLY A 365 -49.62 -0.67 7.94
CA GLY A 365 -48.44 -0.04 7.32
C GLY A 365 -47.50 0.67 8.31
N GLN A 366 -47.73 0.53 9.61
CA GLN A 366 -46.83 1.01 10.66
C GLN A 366 -46.17 -0.15 11.38
N ARG A 367 -44.86 -0.01 11.63
CA ARG A 367 -44.07 -0.94 12.43
C ARG A 367 -43.75 -0.28 13.77
N ASN A 368 -44.52 -0.63 14.79
CA ASN A 368 -44.33 -0.16 16.16
C ASN A 368 -43.34 -1.05 16.90
N VAL A 369 -42.22 -0.47 17.33
CA VAL A 369 -41.11 -1.12 18.02
C VAL A 369 -41.14 -0.67 19.49
N PHE A 370 -41.54 -1.59 20.37
CA PHE A 370 -41.60 -1.37 21.82
C PHE A 370 -40.33 -1.92 22.46
N ILE A 371 -39.56 -1.08 23.13
CA ILE A 371 -38.29 -1.46 23.76
C ILE A 371 -38.44 -1.36 25.27
N GLU A 372 -38.12 -2.44 25.97
CA GLU A 372 -38.25 -2.55 27.43
C GLU A 372 -37.18 -1.71 28.13
N ARG A 373 -37.60 -0.90 29.10
CA ARG A 373 -36.69 -0.08 29.90
C ARG A 373 -35.77 -0.93 30.77
N ASN A 374 -34.49 -0.56 30.83
CA ASN A 374 -33.57 -1.07 31.83
C ASN A 374 -33.64 -0.22 33.13
N PRO A 375 -34.22 -0.73 34.24
CA PRO A 375 -34.40 0.05 35.46
C PRO A 375 -33.07 0.43 36.14
N LYS A 376 -31.97 -0.27 35.82
CA LYS A 376 -30.64 0.00 36.39
C LYS A 376 -29.95 1.21 35.74
N GLN A 377 -30.41 1.66 34.57
CA GLN A 377 -29.78 2.72 33.77
C GLN A 377 -30.74 3.87 33.46
N LYS A 378 -31.35 4.45 34.50
CA LYS A 378 -32.41 5.47 34.39
C LYS A 378 -32.03 6.66 33.49
N ASP A 379 -30.80 7.15 33.60
CA ASP A 379 -30.33 8.28 32.80
C ASP A 379 -30.24 7.96 31.30
N ILE A 380 -29.70 6.79 30.95
CA ILE A 380 -29.60 6.34 29.56
C ILE A 380 -31.00 6.11 28.99
N MET A 381 -31.91 5.47 29.75
CA MET A 381 -33.29 5.27 29.30
C MET A 381 -34.03 6.59 29.07
N ARG A 382 -33.77 7.61 29.90
CA ARG A 382 -34.31 8.96 29.67
C ARG A 382 -33.80 9.55 28.35
N LYS A 383 -32.49 9.47 28.11
CA LYS A 383 -31.88 9.94 26.85
C LYS A 383 -32.41 9.17 25.64
N LEU A 384 -32.54 7.85 25.75
CA LEU A 384 -33.09 6.98 24.72
C LEU A 384 -34.54 7.34 24.36
N GLY A 385 -35.38 7.68 25.34
CA GLY A 385 -36.75 8.15 25.06
C GLY A 385 -36.80 9.47 24.29
N LEU A 386 -35.90 10.40 24.60
CA LEU A 386 -35.74 11.63 23.83
C LEU A 386 -35.23 11.33 22.41
N ALA A 387 -34.27 10.42 22.28
CA ALA A 387 -33.73 9.99 20.99
C ALA A 387 -34.81 9.33 20.11
N PHE A 388 -35.67 8.48 20.65
CA PHE A 388 -36.80 7.91 19.91
C PHE A 388 -37.76 8.98 19.39
N SER A 389 -37.99 10.04 20.16
CA SER A 389 -38.79 11.18 19.69
C SER A 389 -38.16 11.88 18.48
N VAL A 390 -36.83 11.95 18.42
CA VAL A 390 -36.09 12.45 17.23
C VAL A 390 -36.22 11.46 16.07
N ILE A 391 -35.94 10.18 16.30
CA ILE A 391 -35.97 9.13 15.27
C ILE A 391 -37.36 9.01 14.64
N ASN A 392 -38.43 9.04 15.44
CA ASN A 392 -39.80 8.95 14.93
C ASN A 392 -40.14 10.16 14.04
N ARG A 393 -39.61 11.35 14.35
CA ARG A 393 -39.77 12.55 13.50
C ARG A 393 -39.01 12.47 12.18
N MET A 394 -37.99 11.61 12.07
CA MET A 394 -37.30 11.38 10.81
C MET A 394 -38.15 10.62 9.79
N GLY A 395 -39.25 9.98 10.22
CA GLY A 395 -40.19 9.30 9.32
C GLY A 395 -39.53 8.14 8.56
N ILE A 396 -38.75 7.32 9.26
CA ILE A 396 -37.99 6.22 8.63
C ILE A 396 -38.96 5.17 8.09
N GLU A 397 -38.81 4.82 6.81
CA GLU A 397 -39.61 3.82 6.10
C GLU A 397 -38.74 2.64 5.66
N ASP A 398 -39.32 1.42 5.63
CA ASP A 398 -38.69 0.30 4.93
C ASP A 398 -38.97 0.32 3.43
N ILE A 399 -38.39 -0.64 2.70
CA ILE A 399 -38.55 -0.81 1.24
C ILE A 399 -40.01 -1.04 0.82
N LYS A 400 -40.89 -1.38 1.78
CA LYS A 400 -42.33 -1.58 1.56
C LYS A 400 -43.15 -0.39 2.08
N GLU A 401 -42.51 0.77 2.24
CA GLU A 401 -43.14 2.03 2.70
C GLU A 401 -43.76 1.92 4.10
N CYS A 402 -43.33 0.95 4.91
CA CYS A 402 -43.82 0.83 6.28
C CYS A 402 -43.03 1.74 7.21
N VAL A 403 -43.72 2.67 7.88
CA VAL A 403 -43.11 3.66 8.78
C VAL A 403 -42.75 3.03 10.12
N TYR A 404 -41.55 3.29 10.62
CA TYR A 404 -41.10 2.87 11.94
C TYR A 404 -41.50 3.88 13.02
N ASN A 405 -41.97 3.35 14.14
CA ASN A 405 -42.25 4.13 15.34
C ASN A 405 -41.69 3.41 16.56
N PHE A 406 -40.85 4.10 17.34
CA PHE A 406 -40.13 3.55 18.48
C PHE A 406 -40.71 4.09 19.80
N GLU A 407 -40.93 3.22 20.77
CA GLU A 407 -41.47 3.57 22.09
C GLU A 407 -40.74 2.80 23.21
N LEU A 408 -40.51 3.46 24.35
CA LEU A 408 -39.96 2.83 25.56
C LEU A 408 -41.07 2.41 26.51
N VAL A 409 -41.16 1.10 26.77
CA VAL A 409 -42.17 0.46 27.63
C VAL A 409 -41.63 -0.07 28.95
#